data_AF-A0A6N8G8N0-F1
#
_entry.id   AF-A0A6N8G8N0-F1
#
_cell.length_a   1.000
_cell.length_b   1.000
_cell.length_c   1.000
_cell.angle_alpha   90.00
_cell.angle_beta   90.00
_cell.angle_gamma   90.00
#
_symmetry.space_group_name_H-M   'P 1'
#
loop_
_entity.id
_entity.type
_entity.pdbx_description
1 polymer ?
#
loop_
_entity_poly.entity_id
_entity_poly.type
_entity_poly.pdbx_seq_one_letter_code
_entity_poly.pdbx_strand_id
1 'polypeptide(L)'
;MVLLHSPLEEPWELCGLRDALRRRGIGADLAEITDDDGPPYAARYIARAALEIRRLDPPPPVVLAARGAAGPLLPQIGAAQRAAHRPVAGYLFVDSLLPQPGSPTRAELRDAQLGAGAPQPEEPAAARERPAAFYTEALPMAADWPDAPCGYLLTGAGPPACARLAELRGWPVLDRSAAGPRSGPEGTAALAGDLAELLSKL
;
A
#
# COMPACT_ATOMS: atom_id res chain seq x y z
N MET A 1 1.86 8.69 -10.16
CA MET A 1 1.44 7.70 -9.15
C MET A 1 1.22 8.41 -7.83
N VAL A 2 0.32 7.90 -7.00
CA VAL A 2 0.11 8.38 -5.63
C VAL A 2 0.59 7.32 -4.65
N LEU A 3 1.44 7.74 -3.71
CA LEU A 3 1.99 6.92 -2.65
C LEU A 3 1.09 7.02 -1.40
N LEU A 4 0.76 5.86 -0.84
CA LEU A 4 -0.07 5.68 0.35
C LEU A 4 0.78 5.00 1.44
N HIS A 5 1.06 5.74 2.51
CA HIS A 5 1.82 5.23 3.66
C HIS A 5 1.01 4.22 4.47
N SER A 6 1.67 3.34 5.22
CA SER A 6 0.93 2.48 6.16
C SER A 6 0.21 3.35 7.19
N PRO A 7 -1.04 3.04 7.59
CA PRO A 7 -1.65 3.63 8.78
C PRO A 7 -0.82 3.44 10.07
N LEU A 8 0.14 2.51 10.06
CA LEU A 8 1.06 2.30 11.18
C LEU A 8 2.32 3.17 11.07
N GLU A 9 2.39 4.07 10.10
CA GLU A 9 3.55 4.92 9.86
C GLU A 9 3.08 6.36 9.65
N GLU A 10 3.98 7.30 9.86
CA GLU A 10 3.70 8.69 9.58
C GLU A 10 3.80 9.00 8.08
N PRO A 11 3.00 9.94 7.55
CA PRO A 11 3.00 10.24 6.12
C PRO A 11 4.39 10.64 5.58
N TRP A 12 5.15 11.40 6.36
CA TRP A 12 6.45 11.94 5.95
C TRP A 12 7.53 10.87 5.76
N GLU A 13 7.33 9.64 6.24
CA GLU A 13 8.21 8.50 5.98
C GLU A 13 8.36 8.22 4.47
N LEU A 14 7.39 8.63 3.66
CA LEU A 14 7.44 8.49 2.20
C LEU A 14 7.98 9.72 1.46
N CYS A 15 8.32 10.81 2.13
CA CYS A 15 8.86 12.02 1.48
C CYS A 15 10.14 11.71 0.69
N GLY A 16 11.06 10.96 1.30
CA GLY A 16 12.30 10.55 0.62
C GLY A 16 12.03 9.72 -0.64
N LEU A 17 11.06 8.79 -0.56
CA LEU A 17 10.69 7.92 -1.68
C LEU A 17 10.05 8.72 -2.82
N ARG A 18 9.12 9.62 -2.50
CA ARG A 18 8.51 10.56 -3.45
C ARG A 18 9.58 11.35 -4.19
N ASP A 19 10.51 11.94 -3.44
CA ASP A 19 11.55 12.79 -4.03
C ASP A 19 12.53 11.98 -4.87
N ALA A 20 12.85 10.74 -4.45
CA ALA A 20 13.66 9.82 -5.24
C ALA A 20 12.99 9.39 -6.55
N LEU A 21 11.68 9.12 -6.54
CA LEU A 21 10.91 8.83 -7.77
C LEU A 21 10.86 10.05 -8.71
N ARG A 22 10.62 11.24 -8.17
CA ARG A 22 10.62 12.49 -8.95
C ARG A 22 11.97 12.78 -9.60
N ARG A 23 13.08 12.54 -8.90
CA ARG A 23 14.44 12.64 -9.47
C ARG A 23 14.67 11.68 -10.64
N ARG A 24 13.91 10.59 -10.72
CA ARG A 24 13.93 9.62 -11.82
C ARG A 24 12.95 9.98 -12.95
N GLY A 25 12.31 11.15 -12.90
CA GLY A 25 11.32 11.58 -13.89
C GLY A 25 9.93 10.95 -13.71
N ILE A 26 9.69 10.25 -12.60
CA ILE A 26 8.40 9.63 -12.32
C ILE A 26 7.56 10.61 -11.49
N GLY A 27 6.43 11.04 -12.04
CA GLY A 27 5.45 11.83 -11.30
C GLY A 27 4.92 11.04 -10.11
N ALA A 28 5.37 11.38 -8.91
CA ALA A 28 4.97 10.73 -7.67
C ALA A 28 4.49 11.78 -6.68
N ASP A 29 3.32 11.55 -6.10
CA ASP A 29 2.73 12.40 -5.08
C ASP A 29 2.44 11.59 -3.82
N LEU A 30 2.44 12.25 -2.66
CA LEU A 30 2.18 11.63 -1.37
C LEU A 30 0.79 12.04 -0.90
N ALA A 31 -0.08 11.07 -0.64
CA ALA A 31 -1.33 11.33 0.05
C ALA A 31 -1.06 11.46 1.55
N GLU A 32 -1.31 12.65 2.10
CA GLU A 32 -1.07 12.96 3.51
C GLU A 32 -2.30 12.59 4.34
N ILE A 33 -2.30 11.39 4.94
CA ILE A 33 -3.43 10.87 5.69
C ILE A 33 -3.13 10.96 7.18
N THR A 34 -3.74 11.93 7.86
CA THR A 34 -3.42 12.30 9.25
C THR A 34 -4.61 12.24 10.20
N ASP A 35 -5.82 12.00 9.70
CA ASP A 35 -7.05 12.04 10.48
C ASP A 35 -7.72 10.66 10.66
N ASP A 36 -6.94 9.60 10.58
CA ASP A 36 -7.37 8.20 10.72
C ASP A 36 -7.17 7.64 12.15
N ASP A 37 -7.09 8.51 13.16
CA ASP A 37 -6.83 8.13 14.57
C ASP A 37 -8.09 7.73 15.37
N GLY A 38 -9.26 7.77 14.74
CA GLY A 38 -10.52 7.37 15.36
C GLY A 38 -11.32 6.39 14.50
N PRO A 39 -12.23 5.60 15.09
CA PRO A 39 -13.10 4.72 14.34
C PRO A 39 -14.14 5.53 13.52
N PRO A 40 -14.65 5.00 12.40
CA PRO A 40 -14.13 3.85 11.65
C PRO A 40 -12.79 4.18 10.96
N TYR A 41 -11.73 3.45 11.30
CA TYR A 41 -10.36 3.80 10.91
C TYR A 41 -10.14 3.59 9.42
N ALA A 42 -10.58 2.45 8.88
CA ALA A 42 -10.45 2.13 7.46
C ALA A 42 -11.22 3.15 6.58
N ALA A 43 -12.47 3.43 6.93
CA ALA A 43 -13.29 4.37 6.15
C ALA A 43 -12.72 5.80 6.17
N ARG A 44 -12.18 6.26 7.30
CA ARG A 44 -11.53 7.57 7.40
C ARG A 44 -10.26 7.65 6.57
N TYR A 45 -9.41 6.62 6.63
CA TYR A 45 -8.21 6.53 5.80
C TYR A 45 -8.57 6.60 4.30
N ILE A 46 -9.56 5.81 3.86
CA ILE A 46 -10.02 5.77 2.47
C ILE A 46 -10.58 7.13 2.03
N ALA A 47 -11.44 7.75 2.86
CA ALA A 47 -12.03 9.05 2.56
C ALA A 47 -10.95 10.13 2.44
N ARG A 48 -9.99 10.16 3.37
CA ARG A 48 -8.86 11.10 3.32
C ARG A 48 -7.99 10.85 2.10
N ALA A 49 -7.64 9.60 1.80
CA ALA A 49 -6.88 9.26 0.60
C ALA A 49 -7.57 9.76 -0.67
N ALA A 50 -8.90 9.58 -0.79
CA ALA A 50 -9.65 10.06 -1.95
C ALA A 50 -9.66 11.60 -2.05
N LEU A 51 -9.80 12.31 -0.92
CA LEU A 51 -9.73 13.78 -0.88
C LEU A 51 -8.34 14.30 -1.24
N GLU A 52 -7.29 13.65 -0.76
CA GLU A 52 -5.90 13.98 -1.05
C GLU A 52 -5.55 13.73 -2.52
N ILE A 53 -5.94 12.60 -3.09
CA ILE A 53 -5.76 12.33 -4.52
C ILE A 53 -6.48 13.38 -5.37
N ARG A 54 -7.70 13.78 -4.98
CA ARG A 54 -8.42 14.87 -5.65
C ARG A 54 -7.69 16.21 -5.53
N ARG A 55 -7.12 16.52 -4.36
CA ARG A 55 -6.36 17.75 -4.08
C ARG A 55 -5.08 17.82 -4.92
N LEU A 56 -4.37 16.70 -5.02
CA LEU A 56 -3.12 16.57 -5.76
C LEU A 56 -3.34 16.62 -7.27
N ASP A 57 -4.53 16.22 -7.73
CA ASP A 57 -4.95 16.19 -9.13
C ASP A 57 -3.91 15.52 -10.05
N PRO A 58 -3.47 14.27 -9.76
CA PRO A 58 -2.48 13.59 -10.58
C PRO A 58 -3.06 13.33 -11.98
N PRO A 59 -2.21 13.34 -13.03
CA PRO A 59 -2.66 13.08 -14.38
C PRO A 59 -3.29 11.68 -14.48
N PRO A 60 -4.49 11.53 -15.10
CA PRO A 60 -5.07 10.22 -15.34
C PRO A 60 -4.34 9.50 -16.49
N PRO A 61 -4.28 8.15 -16.47
CA PRO A 61 -4.78 7.27 -15.41
C PRO A 61 -3.86 7.25 -14.19
N VAL A 62 -4.43 7.17 -12.98
CA VAL A 62 -3.67 7.19 -11.72
C VAL A 62 -3.19 5.80 -11.35
N VAL A 63 -1.91 5.68 -10.95
CA VAL A 63 -1.38 4.46 -10.31
C VAL A 63 -1.35 4.68 -8.81
N LEU A 64 -1.88 3.72 -8.03
CA LEU A 64 -1.93 3.77 -6.58
C LEU A 64 -0.91 2.79 -6.00
N ALA A 65 0.03 3.28 -5.19
CA ALA A 65 1.05 2.46 -4.55
C ALA A 65 0.87 2.51 -3.03
N ALA A 66 0.60 1.37 -2.40
CA ALA A 66 0.35 1.29 -0.96
C ALA A 66 1.38 0.41 -0.24
N ARG A 67 1.84 0.90 0.90
CA ARG A 67 2.78 0.21 1.78
C ARG A 67 2.07 -0.40 2.99
N GLY A 68 2.52 -1.58 3.42
CA GLY A 68 2.14 -2.15 4.71
C GLY A 68 0.62 -2.30 4.89
N ALA A 69 0.08 -1.75 5.98
CA ALA A 69 -1.34 -1.89 6.31
C ALA A 69 -2.31 -1.08 5.41
N ALA A 70 -1.79 -0.29 4.45
CA ALA A 70 -2.61 0.43 3.47
C ALA A 70 -3.05 -0.44 2.29
N GLY A 71 -2.33 -1.52 1.94
CA GLY A 71 -2.64 -2.31 0.75
C GLY A 71 -4.04 -2.92 0.73
N PRO A 72 -4.55 -3.51 1.83
CA PRO A 72 -5.92 -3.99 1.89
C PRO A 72 -6.99 -2.93 1.59
N LEU A 73 -6.66 -1.63 1.67
CA LEU A 73 -7.56 -0.52 1.41
C LEU A 73 -7.54 -0.04 -0.04
N LEU A 74 -6.55 -0.46 -0.85
CA LEU A 74 -6.43 -0.08 -2.26
C LEU A 74 -7.69 -0.31 -3.09
N PRO A 75 -8.42 -1.44 -2.96
CA PRO A 75 -9.64 -1.67 -3.73
C PRO A 75 -10.68 -0.56 -3.56
N GLN A 76 -10.88 -0.08 -2.33
CA GLN A 76 -11.83 0.99 -2.05
C GLN A 76 -11.35 2.36 -2.49
N ILE A 77 -10.05 2.63 -2.34
CA ILE A 77 -9.47 3.88 -2.82
C ILE A 77 -9.61 3.95 -4.34
N GLY A 78 -9.34 2.85 -5.05
CA GLY A 78 -9.54 2.74 -6.50
C GLY A 78 -11.00 2.87 -6.92
N ALA A 79 -11.92 2.23 -6.21
CA ALA A 79 -13.36 2.40 -6.43
C ALA A 79 -13.80 3.87 -6.27
N ALA A 80 -13.28 4.57 -5.26
CA ALA A 80 -13.53 6.00 -5.06
C ALA A 80 -12.97 6.86 -6.21
N GLN A 81 -11.79 6.51 -6.76
CA GLN A 81 -11.23 7.21 -7.93
C GLN A 81 -12.11 7.03 -9.18
N ARG A 82 -12.58 5.80 -9.44
CA ARG A 82 -13.49 5.53 -10.55
C ARG A 82 -14.82 6.27 -10.42
N ALA A 83 -15.39 6.29 -9.21
CA ALA A 83 -16.60 7.07 -8.93
C ALA A 83 -16.39 8.57 -9.15
N ALA A 84 -15.15 9.06 -8.98
CA ALA A 84 -14.74 10.42 -9.32
C ALA A 84 -14.30 10.59 -10.79
N HIS A 85 -14.62 9.63 -11.67
CA HIS A 85 -14.27 9.61 -13.09
C HIS A 85 -12.75 9.67 -13.38
N ARG A 86 -11.93 9.15 -12.46
CA ARG A 86 -10.48 9.01 -12.63
C ARG A 86 -10.14 7.53 -12.84
N PRO A 87 -9.74 7.12 -14.06
CA PRO A 87 -9.31 5.76 -14.31
C PRO A 87 -8.08 5.41 -13.46
N VAL A 88 -8.06 4.21 -12.88
CA VAL A 88 -6.89 3.66 -12.20
C VAL A 88 -6.10 2.82 -13.20
N ALA A 89 -4.82 3.14 -13.42
CA ALA A 89 -3.94 2.40 -14.33
C ALA A 89 -3.35 1.14 -13.68
N GLY A 90 -3.29 1.09 -12.35
CA GLY A 90 -2.84 -0.09 -11.64
C GLY A 90 -2.61 0.13 -10.15
N TYR A 91 -2.38 -0.99 -9.46
CA TYR A 91 -2.17 -1.08 -8.02
C TYR A 91 -0.80 -1.68 -7.72
N LEU A 92 0.01 -0.97 -6.94
CA LEU A 92 1.31 -1.44 -6.49
C LEU A 92 1.27 -1.70 -4.98
N PHE A 93 1.61 -2.92 -4.58
CA PHE A 93 1.69 -3.33 -3.18
C PHE A 93 3.16 -3.39 -2.76
N VAL A 94 3.51 -2.74 -1.65
CA VAL A 94 4.85 -2.76 -1.08
C VAL A 94 4.77 -3.33 0.33
N ASP A 95 5.38 -4.49 0.55
CA ASP A 95 5.45 -5.14 1.87
C ASP A 95 4.09 -5.21 2.58
N SER A 96 3.05 -5.57 1.84
CA SER A 96 1.67 -5.39 2.24
C SER A 96 0.90 -6.71 2.27
N LEU A 97 -0.08 -6.82 3.16
CA LEU A 97 -1.11 -7.85 3.05
C LEU A 97 -1.96 -7.59 1.80
N LEU A 98 -2.39 -8.65 1.14
CA LEU A 98 -3.23 -8.53 -0.04
C LEU A 98 -4.72 -8.41 0.33
N PRO A 99 -5.53 -7.66 -0.41
CA PRO A 99 -6.98 -7.67 -0.24
C PRO A 99 -7.57 -9.07 -0.46
N GLN A 100 -8.64 -9.38 0.28
CA GLN A 100 -9.44 -10.59 0.08
C GLN A 100 -10.92 -10.21 -0.08
N PRO A 101 -11.71 -11.00 -0.82
CA PRO A 101 -13.15 -10.81 -0.92
C PRO A 101 -13.86 -10.81 0.44
N GLY A 102 -15.01 -10.13 0.50
CA GLY A 102 -15.79 -9.95 1.73
C GLY A 102 -15.34 -8.74 2.54
N SER A 103 -15.55 -8.82 3.87
CA SER A 103 -15.20 -7.76 4.82
C SER A 103 -14.31 -8.29 5.96
N PRO A 104 -13.14 -8.88 5.63
CA PRO A 104 -12.24 -9.37 6.66
C PRO A 104 -11.70 -8.19 7.49
N THR A 105 -11.38 -8.46 8.73
CA THR A 105 -10.61 -7.56 9.58
C THR A 105 -9.12 -7.60 9.21
N ARG A 106 -8.32 -6.64 9.67
CA ARG A 106 -6.86 -6.67 9.48
C ARG A 106 -6.23 -7.88 10.16
N ALA A 107 -6.74 -8.25 11.34
CA ALA A 107 -6.29 -9.44 12.07
C ALA A 107 -6.58 -10.72 11.28
N GLU A 108 -7.79 -10.89 10.76
CA GLU A 108 -8.15 -12.06 9.95
C GLU A 108 -7.34 -12.15 8.65
N LEU A 109 -7.13 -11.01 7.96
CA LEU A 109 -6.26 -10.99 6.77
C LEU A 109 -4.84 -11.43 7.09
N ARG A 110 -4.30 -10.99 8.23
CA ARG A 110 -2.96 -11.36 8.69
C ARG A 110 -2.89 -12.86 8.94
N ASP A 111 -3.82 -13.39 9.73
CA ASP A 111 -3.84 -14.81 10.10
C ASP A 111 -4.04 -15.71 8.88
N ALA A 112 -4.88 -15.29 7.92
CA ALA A 112 -5.12 -16.04 6.69
C ALA A 112 -3.90 -16.07 5.75
N GLN A 113 -3.07 -15.02 5.73
CA GLN A 113 -1.96 -14.90 4.78
C GLN A 113 -0.61 -15.27 5.36
N LEU A 114 -0.43 -15.07 6.66
CA LEU A 114 0.84 -15.32 7.37
C LEU A 114 0.77 -16.56 8.26
N GLY A 115 -0.44 -17.05 8.57
CA GLY A 115 -0.69 -18.13 9.52
C GLY A 115 -1.02 -17.61 10.92
N ALA A 116 -1.94 -18.30 11.60
CA ALA A 116 -2.29 -18.00 12.98
C ALA A 116 -1.05 -18.14 13.89
N GLY A 117 -0.71 -17.08 14.62
CA GLY A 117 0.47 -17.06 15.49
C GLY A 117 1.80 -16.79 14.78
N ALA A 118 1.79 -16.40 13.50
CA ALA A 118 2.97 -15.83 12.87
C ALA A 118 3.49 -14.66 13.72
N PRO A 119 4.81 -14.57 13.96
CA PRO A 119 5.40 -13.43 14.66
C PRO A 119 4.82 -12.15 14.10
N GLN A 120 4.43 -11.22 14.96
CA GLN A 120 4.25 -9.85 14.47
C GLN A 120 5.57 -9.50 13.77
N PRO A 121 5.54 -9.03 12.51
CA PRO A 121 6.75 -8.47 11.92
C PRO A 121 7.33 -7.53 12.97
N GLU A 122 8.65 -7.54 13.19
CA GLU A 122 9.26 -6.55 14.08
C GLU A 122 8.78 -5.19 13.59
N GLU A 123 7.82 -4.61 14.33
CA GLU A 123 7.24 -3.34 13.92
C GLU A 123 8.40 -2.37 13.90
N PRO A 124 8.61 -1.65 12.79
CA PRO A 124 9.71 -0.71 12.74
C PRO A 124 9.61 0.18 13.98
N ALA A 125 10.73 0.50 14.62
CA ALA A 125 10.73 1.22 15.90
C ALA A 125 9.97 2.57 15.86
N ALA A 126 9.62 3.06 14.67
CA ALA A 126 8.81 4.24 14.40
C ALA A 126 7.32 3.96 14.12
N ALA A 127 6.80 2.74 14.36
CA ALA A 127 5.41 2.42 14.10
C ALA A 127 4.46 3.17 15.06
N ARG A 128 3.38 3.74 14.50
CA ARG A 128 2.30 4.38 15.25
C ARG A 128 1.51 3.32 16.02
N GLU A 129 1.43 3.48 17.33
CA GLU A 129 0.55 2.65 18.17
C GLU A 129 -0.91 2.81 17.73
N ARG A 130 -1.62 1.69 17.57
CA ARG A 130 -3.04 1.66 17.22
C ARG A 130 -3.84 0.86 18.26
N PRO A 131 -5.06 1.29 18.62
CA PRO A 131 -5.90 0.55 19.56
C PRO A 131 -6.36 -0.79 18.94
N ALA A 132 -6.69 -1.78 19.78
CA ALA A 132 -7.13 -3.10 19.33
C ALA A 132 -8.28 -3.06 18.29
N ALA A 133 -9.20 -2.10 18.45
CA ALA A 133 -10.33 -1.89 17.54
C ALA A 133 -9.90 -1.59 16.09
N PHE A 134 -8.70 -1.03 15.85
CA PHE A 134 -8.16 -0.83 14.50
C PHE A 134 -7.91 -2.15 13.76
N TYR A 135 -7.48 -3.18 14.49
CA TYR A 135 -7.14 -4.49 13.92
C TYR A 135 -8.37 -5.37 13.71
N THR A 136 -9.40 -5.20 14.55
CA THR A 136 -10.65 -5.96 14.52
C THR A 136 -11.79 -5.24 13.80
N GLU A 137 -11.57 -4.05 13.25
CA GLU A 137 -12.52 -3.37 12.36
C GLU A 137 -12.67 -4.15 11.05
N ALA A 138 -13.92 -4.43 10.66
CA ALA A 138 -14.24 -5.05 9.38
C ALA A 138 -13.89 -4.09 8.23
N LEU A 139 -13.10 -4.56 7.26
CA LEU A 139 -12.70 -3.73 6.13
C LEU A 139 -13.83 -3.63 5.08
N PRO A 140 -14.00 -2.47 4.44
CA PRO A 140 -14.99 -2.27 3.39
C PRO A 140 -14.71 -3.12 2.13
N MET A 141 -15.75 -3.79 1.63
CA MET A 141 -15.68 -4.72 0.49
C MET A 141 -15.75 -3.99 -0.87
N ALA A 142 -14.85 -4.33 -1.81
CA ALA A 142 -14.94 -3.88 -3.21
C ALA A 142 -15.41 -5.05 -4.08
N ALA A 143 -16.61 -4.95 -4.67
CA ALA A 143 -17.24 -6.06 -5.39
C ALA A 143 -16.51 -6.45 -6.70
N ASP A 144 -15.90 -5.49 -7.40
CA ASP A 144 -15.36 -5.67 -8.75
C ASP A 144 -13.83 -5.50 -8.82
N TRP A 145 -13.10 -5.97 -7.82
CA TRP A 145 -11.64 -5.83 -7.73
C TRP A 145 -10.91 -7.17 -7.98
N PRO A 146 -9.76 -7.19 -8.68
CA PRO A 146 -9.06 -6.06 -9.29
C PRO A 146 -9.66 -5.63 -10.63
N ASP A 147 -9.76 -4.32 -10.81
CA ASP A 147 -10.25 -3.63 -12.01
C ASP A 147 -9.12 -3.01 -12.85
N ALA A 148 -7.87 -3.16 -12.42
CA ALA A 148 -6.65 -2.71 -13.11
C ALA A 148 -5.47 -3.65 -12.76
N PRO A 149 -4.39 -3.66 -13.55
CA PRO A 149 -3.19 -4.45 -13.26
C PRO A 149 -2.65 -4.25 -11.84
N CYS A 150 -2.19 -5.32 -11.22
CA CYS A 150 -1.63 -5.32 -9.87
C CYS A 150 -0.18 -5.80 -9.91
N GLY A 151 0.69 -5.19 -9.11
CA GLY A 151 2.08 -5.61 -8.93
C GLY A 151 2.49 -5.63 -7.46
N TYR A 152 3.44 -6.49 -7.11
CA TYR A 152 3.93 -6.63 -5.73
C TYR A 152 5.44 -6.42 -5.64
N LEU A 153 5.89 -5.63 -4.68
CA LEU A 153 7.29 -5.46 -4.31
C LEU A 153 7.48 -6.00 -2.90
N LEU A 154 8.31 -7.04 -2.78
CA LEU A 154 8.79 -7.57 -1.51
C LEU A 154 10.17 -7.00 -1.21
N THR A 155 10.32 -6.29 -0.11
CA THR A 155 11.62 -5.93 0.47
C THR A 155 11.94 -6.84 1.66
N GLY A 156 13.12 -6.70 2.26
CA GLY A 156 13.51 -7.47 3.44
C GLY A 156 12.59 -7.28 4.66
N ALA A 157 11.73 -6.26 4.66
CA ALA A 157 10.78 -5.99 5.74
C ALA A 157 9.38 -6.61 5.53
N GLY A 158 9.07 -7.09 4.33
CA GLY A 158 7.73 -7.56 3.97
C GLY A 158 7.50 -9.06 4.18
N PRO A 159 6.23 -9.50 4.18
CA PRO A 159 5.88 -10.91 4.31
C PRO A 159 6.08 -11.70 3.01
N PRO A 160 7.00 -12.70 2.95
CA PRO A 160 7.23 -13.48 1.72
C PRO A 160 6.00 -14.27 1.25
N ALA A 161 5.13 -14.67 2.19
CA ALA A 161 3.87 -15.33 1.86
C ALA A 161 2.96 -14.48 0.96
N CYS A 162 2.95 -13.15 1.14
CA CYS A 162 2.13 -12.26 0.31
C CYS A 162 2.69 -12.10 -1.10
N ALA A 163 4.03 -12.09 -1.25
CA ALA A 163 4.66 -12.14 -2.57
C ALA A 163 4.28 -13.43 -3.31
N ARG A 164 4.33 -14.57 -2.63
CA ARG A 164 3.89 -15.86 -3.20
C ARG A 164 2.41 -15.85 -3.60
N LEU A 165 1.56 -15.26 -2.76
CA LEU A 165 0.14 -15.08 -3.04
C LEU A 165 -0.12 -14.15 -4.24
N ALA A 166 0.73 -13.14 -4.47
CA ALA A 166 0.66 -12.27 -5.64
C ALA A 166 1.07 -13.03 -6.93
N GLU A 167 2.13 -13.84 -6.87
CA GLU A 167 2.53 -14.71 -7.98
C GLU A 167 1.43 -15.69 -8.38
N LEU A 168 0.76 -16.31 -7.39
CA LEU A 168 -0.36 -17.22 -7.64
C LEU A 168 -1.55 -16.54 -8.32
N ARG A 169 -1.67 -15.22 -8.18
CA ARG A 169 -2.67 -14.39 -8.91
C ARG A 169 -2.17 -13.93 -10.28
N GLY A 170 -0.96 -14.32 -10.69
CA GLY A 170 -0.36 -13.92 -11.96
C GLY A 170 0.15 -12.48 -11.99
N TRP A 171 0.34 -11.84 -10.84
CA TRP A 171 0.82 -10.46 -10.77
C TRP A 171 2.34 -10.40 -10.93
N PRO A 172 2.91 -9.39 -11.61
CA PRO A 172 4.34 -9.12 -11.56
C PRO A 172 4.80 -8.95 -10.10
N VAL A 173 5.84 -9.70 -9.73
CA VAL A 173 6.47 -9.62 -8.41
C VAL A 173 7.94 -9.25 -8.56
N LEU A 174 8.37 -8.26 -7.79
CA LEU A 174 9.78 -7.98 -7.55
C LEU A 174 10.14 -8.46 -6.14
N ASP A 175 10.89 -9.55 -6.07
CA ASP A 175 11.48 -10.00 -4.81
C ASP A 175 12.84 -9.33 -4.60
N ARG A 176 12.95 -8.59 -3.51
CA ARG A 176 14.18 -7.93 -3.01
C ARG A 176 14.40 -8.26 -1.53
N SER A 177 13.81 -9.34 -1.03
CA SER A 177 13.93 -9.79 0.37
C SER A 177 15.37 -10.10 0.77
N ALA A 178 16.21 -10.56 -0.18
CA ALA A 178 17.62 -10.84 0.04
C ALA A 178 18.51 -9.59 0.03
N ALA A 179 17.99 -8.43 -0.41
CA ALA A 179 18.73 -7.18 -0.29
C ALA A 179 18.74 -6.76 1.18
N GLY A 180 19.89 -6.33 1.71
CA GLY A 180 20.03 -5.88 3.09
C GLY A 180 19.05 -4.75 3.48
N PRO A 181 19.00 -4.36 4.78
CA PRO A 181 18.05 -3.38 5.28
C PRO A 181 18.02 -2.09 4.45
N ARG A 182 16.82 -1.71 3.98
CA ARG A 182 16.64 -0.57 3.07
C ARG A 182 16.27 0.71 3.81
N SER A 183 17.10 1.06 4.79
CA SER A 183 16.94 2.28 5.58
C SER A 183 17.76 3.43 5.00
N GLY A 184 17.33 4.66 5.30
CA GLY A 184 18.05 5.87 4.91
C GLY A 184 18.00 6.20 3.41
N PRO A 185 18.83 7.15 2.95
CA PRO A 185 18.75 7.71 1.61
C PRO A 185 19.05 6.69 0.49
N GLU A 186 20.01 5.79 0.69
CA GLU A 186 20.38 4.76 -0.29
C GLU A 186 19.28 3.70 -0.42
N GLY A 187 18.73 3.22 0.70
CA GLY A 187 17.59 2.31 0.71
C GLY A 187 16.36 2.91 0.03
N THR A 188 16.11 4.20 0.27
CA THR A 188 15.04 4.96 -0.38
C THR A 188 15.23 5.07 -1.90
N ALA A 189 16.45 5.34 -2.36
CA ALA A 189 16.77 5.39 -3.79
C ALA A 189 16.61 4.01 -4.46
N ALA A 190 17.01 2.93 -3.78
CA ALA A 190 16.81 1.57 -4.26
C ALA A 190 15.32 1.22 -4.36
N LEU A 191 14.53 1.55 -3.33
CA LEU A 191 13.07 1.35 -3.33
C LEU A 191 12.39 2.12 -4.47
N ALA A 192 12.80 3.36 -4.74
CA ALA A 192 12.33 4.12 -5.90
C ALA A 192 12.69 3.44 -7.24
N GLY A 193 13.88 2.84 -7.33
CA GLY A 193 14.32 2.08 -8.49
C GLY A 193 13.45 0.86 -8.74
N ASP A 194 13.16 0.08 -7.70
CA ASP A 194 12.35 -1.12 -7.83
C ASP A 194 10.87 -0.80 -8.10
N LEU A 195 10.31 0.24 -7.50
CA LEU A 195 8.96 0.70 -7.85
C LEU A 195 8.87 1.16 -9.31
N ALA A 196 9.92 1.80 -9.83
CA ALA A 196 9.98 2.18 -11.25
C ALA A 196 10.04 0.94 -12.16
N GLU A 197 10.83 -0.07 -11.81
CA GLU A 197 10.90 -1.33 -12.55
C GLU A 197 9.55 -2.06 -12.50
N LEU A 198 8.92 -2.15 -11.33
CA LEU A 198 7.62 -2.80 -11.17
C LEU A 198 6.53 -2.07 -11.96
N LEU A 199 6.54 -0.74 -11.94
CA LEU A 199 5.63 0.09 -12.74
C LEU A 199 5.73 -0.22 -14.24
N SER A 200 6.93 -0.48 -14.76
CA SER A 200 7.12 -0.83 -16.19
C SER A 200 6.61 -2.23 -16.57
N LYS A 201 6.20 -3.04 -15.59
CA LYS A 201 5.67 -4.40 -15.79
C LYS A 201 4.13 -4.47 -15.69
N LEU A 202 3.48 -3.35 -15.36
CA LEU A 202 2.00 -3.22 -15.38
C LEU A 202 1.51 -2.94 -16.81
#